data_AF-A0A6V7JPB6-F1
#
_entry.id   AF-A0A6V7JPB6-F1
#
_cell.length_a   1.000
_cell.length_b   1.000
_cell.length_c   1.000
_cell.angle_alpha   90.00
_cell.angle_beta   90.00
_cell.angle_gamma   90.00
#
_symmetry.space_group_name_H-M   'P 1'
#
loop_
_entity.id
_entity.type
_entity.pdbx_description
1 polymer ?
#
loop_
_entity_poly.entity_id
_entity_poly.type
_entity_poly.pdbx_seq_one_letter_code
_entity_poly.pdbx_strand_id
1 'polypeptide(L)'
;HSTIGDMGVTMYQDCCYDLKEIRRCADCYRISNEKPEKMWFCIPCNPPHQLVYAKQKGYPYWPAKVMQIKHDLYDVRFFGGHHMRANIEKVFIKPITASLTSLQ
;
A
#
# COMPACT_ATOMS: atom_id res chain seq x y z
N HIS A 1 0.54 35.23 -9.11
CA HIS A 1 0.22 33.89 -8.56
C HIS A 1 -1.19 33.95 -7.99
N SER A 2 -2.09 33.08 -8.45
CA SER A 2 -3.50 33.06 -8.02
C SER A 2 -3.75 31.81 -7.22
N THR A 3 -4.36 31.95 -6.03
CA THR A 3 -4.75 30.84 -5.15
C THR A 3 -5.62 29.81 -5.88
N ILE A 4 -6.51 30.26 -6.78
CA ILE A 4 -7.35 29.36 -7.60
C ILE A 4 -6.49 28.53 -8.56
N GLY A 5 -5.42 29.13 -9.12
CA GLY A 5 -4.47 28.42 -9.96
C GLY A 5 -3.72 27.32 -9.20
N ASP A 6 -3.25 27.63 -7.99
CA ASP A 6 -2.56 26.67 -7.13
C ASP A 6 -3.50 25.51 -6.73
N MET A 7 -4.75 25.82 -6.37
CA MET A 7 -5.78 24.80 -6.10
C MET A 7 -6.05 23.90 -7.31
N GLY A 8 -6.08 24.46 -8.53
CA GLY A 8 -6.24 23.70 -9.76
C GLY A 8 -5.09 22.71 -10.00
N VAL A 9 -3.86 23.11 -9.71
CA VAL A 9 -2.67 22.23 -9.81
C VAL A 9 -2.76 21.08 -8.81
N THR A 10 -3.10 21.36 -7.55
CA THR A 10 -3.27 20.31 -6.53
C THR A 10 -4.35 19.31 -6.92
N MET A 11 -5.52 19.79 -7.36
CA MET A 11 -6.62 18.91 -7.80
C MET A 11 -6.20 18.00 -8.96
N TYR A 12 -5.45 18.53 -9.93
CA TYR A 12 -4.92 17.73 -11.04
C TYR A 12 -3.93 16.66 -10.56
N GLN A 13 -3.06 16.99 -9.61
CA GLN A 13 -2.11 16.03 -9.02
C GLN A 13 -2.85 14.89 -8.28
N ASP A 14 -3.89 15.21 -7.52
CA ASP A 14 -4.71 14.23 -6.82
C ASP A 14 -5.45 13.30 -7.82
N CYS A 15 -6.01 13.86 -8.88
CA CYS A 15 -6.61 13.07 -9.97
C CYS A 15 -5.60 12.11 -10.61
N CYS A 16 -4.37 12.60 -10.87
CA CYS A 16 -3.29 11.75 -11.39
C CYS A 16 -2.88 10.66 -10.40
N TYR A 17 -2.93 10.93 -9.10
CA TYR A 17 -2.68 9.94 -8.06
C TYR A 17 -3.76 8.85 -8.07
N ASP A 18 -5.04 9.21 -8.10
CA ASP A 18 -6.16 8.27 -8.16
C ASP A 18 -6.13 7.38 -9.40
N LEU A 19 -5.82 7.95 -10.57
CA LEU A 19 -5.64 7.15 -11.78
C LEU A 19 -4.51 6.12 -11.64
N LYS A 20 -3.42 6.45 -10.93
CA LYS A 20 -2.34 5.50 -10.65
C LYS A 20 -2.78 4.41 -9.67
N GLU A 21 -3.61 4.75 -8.68
CA GLU A 21 -4.17 3.78 -7.74
C GLU A 21 -5.09 2.78 -8.43
N ILE A 22 -6.04 3.27 -9.24
CA ILE A 22 -6.97 2.44 -10.02
C ILE A 22 -6.19 1.49 -10.93
N ARG A 23 -5.19 2.01 -11.67
CA ARG A 23 -4.37 1.21 -12.59
C ARG A 23 -3.51 0.19 -11.86
N ARG A 24 -3.12 0.44 -10.61
CA ARG A 24 -2.32 -0.49 -9.81
C ARG A 24 -3.17 -1.65 -9.31
N CYS A 25 -4.37 -1.35 -8.80
CA CYS A 25 -5.37 -2.37 -8.46
C CYS A 25 -6.75 -1.73 -8.29
N ALA A 26 -7.66 -2.01 -9.23
CA ALA A 26 -9.02 -1.49 -9.21
C ALA A 26 -9.81 -1.98 -7.98
N ASP A 27 -9.62 -3.24 -7.58
CA ASP A 27 -10.26 -3.80 -6.37
C ASP A 27 -9.81 -3.05 -5.11
N CYS A 28 -8.50 -2.86 -4.91
CA CYS A 28 -8.00 -2.13 -3.75
C CYS A 28 -8.49 -0.67 -3.74
N TYR A 29 -8.52 0.00 -4.91
CA TYR A 29 -9.03 1.37 -4.99
C TYR A 29 -10.52 1.42 -4.61
N ARG A 30 -11.34 0.58 -5.23
CA ARG A 30 -12.78 0.51 -4.95
C ARG A 30 -13.06 0.19 -3.48
N ILE A 31 -12.50 -0.90 -2.97
CA ILE A 31 -12.74 -1.38 -1.61
C ILE A 31 -12.22 -0.40 -0.56
N SER A 32 -11.09 0.28 -0.81
CA SER A 32 -10.55 1.30 0.10
C SER A 32 -11.39 2.58 0.17
N ASN A 33 -12.14 2.88 -0.89
CA ASN A 33 -13.04 4.02 -0.95
C ASN A 33 -14.42 3.66 -0.38
N GLU A 34 -14.99 2.52 -0.79
CA GLU A 34 -16.30 2.04 -0.33
C GLU A 34 -16.28 1.62 1.14
N LYS A 35 -15.17 1.01 1.61
CA LYS A 35 -15.02 0.42 2.95
C LYS A 35 -16.28 -0.36 3.39
N PRO A 36 -16.73 -1.36 2.59
CA PRO A 36 -18.06 -1.97 2.75
C PRO A 36 -18.25 -2.67 4.10
N GLU A 37 -17.16 -3.07 4.76
CA GLU A 37 -17.17 -3.69 6.08
C GLU A 37 -15.92 -3.33 6.88
N LYS A 38 -15.94 -3.60 8.19
CA LYS A 38 -14.81 -3.31 9.09
C LYS A 38 -13.49 -3.96 8.64
N MET A 39 -13.56 -5.15 8.07
CA MET A 39 -12.41 -5.92 7.59
C MET A 39 -12.18 -5.78 6.08
N TRP A 40 -12.58 -4.65 5.49
CA TRP A 40 -12.47 -4.39 4.04
C TRP A 40 -11.08 -4.71 3.47
N PHE A 41 -10.01 -4.47 4.22
CA PHE A 41 -8.65 -4.74 3.77
C PHE A 41 -8.31 -6.24 3.65
N CYS A 42 -9.08 -7.11 4.32
CA CYS A 42 -8.96 -8.56 4.22
C CYS A 42 -9.67 -9.13 2.99
N ILE A 43 -10.51 -8.35 2.30
CA ILE A 43 -11.16 -8.78 1.06
C ILE A 43 -10.07 -9.02 0.00
N PRO A 44 -10.04 -10.21 -0.63
CA PRO A 44 -9.06 -10.53 -1.65
C PRO A 44 -9.33 -9.74 -2.94
N CYS A 45 -8.26 -9.42 -3.65
CA CYS A 45 -8.32 -8.86 -5.00
C CYS A 45 -8.17 -9.99 -6.03
N ASN A 46 -8.47 -9.72 -7.30
CA ASN A 46 -8.21 -10.64 -8.40
C ASN A 46 -7.21 -10.04 -9.42
N PRO A 47 -5.97 -10.55 -9.53
CA PRO A 47 -5.40 -11.64 -8.73
C PRO A 47 -5.09 -11.21 -7.27
N PRO A 48 -4.96 -12.15 -6.33
CA PRO A 48 -4.58 -11.84 -4.95
C PRO A 48 -3.20 -11.19 -4.87
N HIS A 49 -3.07 -10.20 -4.00
CA HIS A 49 -1.77 -9.58 -3.73
C HIS A 49 -0.83 -10.55 -3.01
N GLN A 50 0.46 -10.49 -3.36
CA GLN A 50 1.50 -11.12 -2.58
C GLN A 50 1.51 -10.55 -1.16
N LEU A 51 1.54 -11.43 -0.16
CA LEU A 51 1.68 -11.06 1.24
C LEU A 51 3.14 -11.19 1.67
N VAL A 52 3.60 -10.24 2.48
CA VAL A 52 4.96 -10.20 3.02
C VAL A 52 4.95 -9.67 4.44
N TYR A 53 6.02 -9.94 5.18
CA TYR A 53 6.40 -9.09 6.30
C TYR A 53 7.35 -8.01 5.80
N ALA A 54 7.05 -6.76 6.11
CA ALA A 54 7.87 -5.62 5.71
C ALA A 54 8.25 -4.78 6.94
N LYS A 55 9.43 -4.15 6.91
CA LYS A 55 9.95 -3.37 8.05
C LYS A 55 10.34 -1.96 7.63
N GLN A 56 9.80 -0.96 8.32
CA GLN A 56 10.31 0.41 8.31
C GLN A 56 11.33 0.61 9.43
N LYS A 57 12.30 1.52 9.22
CA LYS A 57 13.27 1.88 10.24
C LYS A 57 12.53 2.39 11.50
N GLY A 58 12.86 1.82 12.65
CA GLY A 58 12.23 2.16 13.94
C GLY A 58 10.99 1.35 14.29
N TYR A 59 10.52 0.46 13.41
CA TYR A 59 9.34 -0.38 13.63
C TYR A 59 9.69 -1.87 13.51
N PRO A 60 8.91 -2.78 14.13
CA PRO A 60 9.04 -4.21 13.90
C PRO A 60 8.62 -4.58 12.47
N TYR A 61 8.93 -5.81 12.05
CA TYR A 61 8.32 -6.37 10.85
C TYR A 61 6.80 -6.47 11.02
N TRP A 62 6.06 -6.08 9.99
CA TRP A 62 4.61 -6.05 10.01
C TRP A 62 4.04 -6.63 8.71
N PRO A 63 2.92 -7.38 8.76
CA PRO A 63 2.31 -7.94 7.56
C PRO A 63 1.79 -6.83 6.63
N ALA A 64 2.00 -7.02 5.32
CA ALA A 64 1.58 -6.09 4.27
C ALA A 64 1.19 -6.79 2.97
N LYS A 65 0.34 -6.13 2.16
CA LYS A 65 0.11 -6.46 0.75
C LYS A 65 1.16 -5.76 -0.10
N VAL A 66 1.78 -6.47 -1.04
CA VAL A 66 2.62 -5.86 -2.08
C VAL A 66 1.73 -5.26 -3.17
N MET A 67 1.78 -3.94 -3.30
CA MET A 67 1.01 -3.19 -4.29
C MET A 67 1.75 -3.09 -5.62
N GLN A 68 3.07 -2.91 -5.58
CA GLN A 68 3.93 -2.87 -6.76
C GLN A 68 5.38 -3.13 -6.36
N ILE A 69 6.17 -3.69 -7.28
CA ILE A 69 7.62 -3.80 -7.14
C ILE A 69 8.27 -2.98 -8.25
N LYS A 70 9.23 -2.11 -7.90
CA LYS A 70 10.06 -1.36 -8.85
C LYS A 70 11.52 -1.58 -8.49
N HIS A 71 12.22 -2.39 -9.30
CA HIS A 71 13.58 -2.87 -8.99
C HIS A 71 13.61 -3.54 -7.61
N ASP A 72 14.34 -2.98 -6.64
CA ASP A 72 14.42 -3.48 -5.26
C ASP A 72 13.59 -2.68 -4.26
N LEU A 73 12.65 -1.85 -4.74
CA LEU A 73 11.73 -1.08 -3.91
C LEU A 73 10.31 -1.64 -3.99
N TYR A 74 9.78 -2.05 -2.84
CA TYR A 74 8.46 -2.63 -2.68
C TYR A 74 7.50 -1.55 -2.18
N ASP A 75 6.52 -1.20 -3.00
CA ASP A 75 5.36 -0.41 -2.58
C ASP A 75 4.40 -1.36 -1.84
N VAL A 76 4.30 -1.22 -0.53
CA VAL A 76 3.49 -2.09 0.33
C VAL A 76 2.42 -1.29 1.07
N ARG A 77 1.30 -1.97 1.35
CA ARG A 77 0.23 -1.44 2.21
C ARG A 77 0.03 -2.38 3.40
N PHE A 78 0.23 -1.85 4.60
CA PHE A 78 0.25 -2.63 5.84
C PHE A 78 -1.16 -3.02 6.30
N PHE A 79 -1.27 -4.18 6.96
CA PHE A 79 -2.50 -4.57 7.67
C PHE A 79 -2.63 -3.79 8.99
N GLY A 80 -3.86 -3.63 9.48
CA GLY A 80 -4.13 -2.98 10.77
C GLY A 80 -4.01 -1.45 10.76
N GLY A 81 -4.46 -0.85 11.87
CA GLY A 81 -4.40 0.60 12.08
C GLY A 81 -4.97 1.41 10.91
N HIS A 82 -4.17 2.35 10.40
CA HIS A 82 -4.53 3.24 9.30
C HIS A 82 -4.22 2.70 7.90
N HIS A 83 -3.85 1.41 7.78
CA HIS A 83 -3.45 0.79 6.50
C HIS A 83 -2.37 1.61 5.77
N MET A 84 -1.34 1.96 6.52
CA MET A 84 -0.23 2.79 6.07
C MET A 84 0.42 2.23 4.82
N ARG A 85 0.86 3.13 3.95
CA ARG A 85 1.58 2.80 2.73
C ARG A 85 3.03 3.23 2.83
N ALA A 86 3.93 2.41 2.33
CA ALA A 86 5.35 2.73 2.33
C ALA A 86 6.08 2.08 1.17
N ASN A 87 7.18 2.72 0.77
CA ASN A 87 8.20 2.09 -0.06
C ASN A 87 9.26 1.46 0.85
N ILE A 88 9.49 0.15 0.70
CA ILE A 88 10.38 -0.65 1.53
C ILE A 88 11.43 -1.30 0.64
N GLU A 89 12.70 -1.18 1.02
CA GLU A 89 13.77 -1.86 0.30
C GLU A 89 13.66 -3.38 0.48
N LYS A 90 13.98 -4.13 -0.57
CA LYS A 90 13.90 -5.59 -0.61
C LYS A 90 14.60 -6.29 0.56
N VAL A 91 15.68 -5.72 1.08
CA VAL A 91 16.41 -6.26 2.24
C VAL A 91 15.54 -6.31 3.51
N PHE A 92 14.53 -5.44 3.60
CA PHE A 92 13.56 -5.37 4.69
C PHE A 92 12.22 -6.02 4.34
N ILE A 93 12.20 -6.89 3.34
CA ILE A 93 11.06 -7.73 2.97
C ILE A 93 11.37 -9.18 3.33
N LYS A 94 10.42 -9.85 4.00
CA LYS A 94 10.47 -11.27 4.31
C LYS A 94 9.22 -11.96 3.75
N PRO A 95 9.32 -13.23 3.31
CA PRO A 95 8.15 -14.01 2.91
C PRO A 95 7.13 -14.08 4.05
N ILE A 96 5.83 -14.11 3.72
CA ILE A 96 4.78 -14.26 4.75
C ILE A 96 4.86 -15.60 5.50
N THR A 97 5.57 -16.59 4.93
CA THR A 97 5.83 -17.90 5.54
C THR A 97 7.05 -17.91 6.46
N ALA A 98 7.75 -16.78 6.63
CA ALA A 98 8.89 -16.68 7.53
C ALA A 98 8.50 -16.97 8.98
N SER A 99 9.38 -17.65 9.72
CA SER A 99 9.14 -17.94 11.13
C SER A 99 9.19 -16.66 11.96
N LEU A 100 8.38 -16.58 13.02
CA LEU A 100 8.34 -15.39 13.89
C LEU A 100 9.70 -15.06 14.51
N THR A 101 10.51 -16.08 14.80
CA THR A 101 11.89 -15.90 15.31
C THR A 101 12.79 -15.17 14.31
N SER A 102 12.56 -15.33 13.00
CA SER A 102 13.34 -14.63 11.96
C SER A 102 12.93 -13.17 11.75
N LEU A 103 11.86 -12.72 12.42
CA LEU A 103 11.32 -11.36 12.35
C LEU A 103 11.75 -10.48 13.54
N GLN A 104 12.51 -11.04 14.48
CA GLN A 104 13.07 -10.32 15.63
C GLN A 104 14.35 -9.55 15.25
#